data_AF-A0A2D8YXA4-F1
#
_entry.id   AF-A0A2D8YXA4-F1
#
_cell.length_a   1.000
_cell.length_b   1.000
_cell.length_c   1.000
_cell.angle_alpha   90.00
_cell.angle_beta   90.00
_cell.angle_gamma   90.00
#
_symmetry.space_group_name_H-M   'P 1'
#
loop_
_entity.id
_entity.type
_entity.pdbx_description
1 polymer ?
#
loop_
_entity_poly.entity_id
_entity_poly.type
_entity_poly.pdbx_seq_one_letter_code
_entity_poly.pdbx_strand_id
1 'polypeptide(L)' 'MDEQDAIRRRLEELKVEHRDLDEAISHLADSMPFDQIKLQRFKKRKLFLKDEIASLEDQLLPDIIA' A
#
# COMPACT_ATOMS: atom_id res chain seq x y z
N MET A 1 -19.50 -5.07 14.22
CA MET A 1 -18.24 -4.86 13.50
C MET A 1 -17.52 -3.82 14.32
N ASP A 2 -16.51 -4.24 15.05
CA ASP A 2 -15.76 -3.34 15.91
C ASP A 2 -14.90 -2.42 15.04
N GLU A 3 -14.70 -1.18 15.48
CA GLU A 3 -13.96 -0.17 14.69
C GLU A 3 -12.54 -0.64 14.37
N GLN A 4 -11.91 -1.35 15.30
CA GLN A 4 -10.60 -1.98 15.11
C GLN A 4 -10.62 -3.08 14.04
N ASP A 5 -11.70 -3.88 13.95
CA ASP A 5 -11.83 -4.88 12.90
C ASP A 5 -12.00 -4.25 11.52
N ALA A 6 -12.68 -3.11 11.44
CA ALA A 6 -12.77 -2.33 10.20
C ALA A 6 -11.40 -1.79 9.77
N ILE A 7 -10.63 -1.23 10.71
CA ILE A 7 -9.27 -0.73 10.46
C ILE A 7 -8.34 -1.89 10.04
N ARG A 8 -8.39 -3.05 10.71
CA ARG A 8 -7.61 -4.24 10.34
C ARG A 8 -7.96 -4.77 8.95
N ARG A 9 -9.24 -4.83 8.60
CA ARG A 9 -9.68 -5.21 7.24
C ARG A 9 -9.14 -4.25 6.20
N ARG A 10 -9.26 -2.95 6.44
CA ARG A 10 -8.75 -1.92 5.54
C ARG A 10 -7.23 -2.00 5.39
N LEU A 11 -6.52 -2.25 6.48
CA LEU A 11 -5.06 -2.43 6.47
C LEU A 11 -4.64 -3.61 5.58
N GLU A 12 -5.32 -4.75 5.70
CA GLU A 12 -5.04 -5.93 4.87
C GLU A 12 -5.33 -5.65 3.39
N GLU A 13 -6.44 -4.98 3.07
CA GLU A 13 -6.76 -4.55 1.70
C GLU A 13 -5.64 -3.67 1.10
N LEU A 14 -5.17 -2.68 1.87
CA LEU A 14 -4.11 -1.77 1.43
C LEU A 14 -2.77 -2.48 1.28
N LYS A 15 -2.45 -3.44 2.15
CA LYS A 15 -1.24 -4.27 2.06
C LYS A 15 -1.23 -5.12 0.79
N VAL A 16 -2.38 -5.72 0.44
CA VAL A 16 -2.55 -6.45 -0.82
C VAL A 16 -2.36 -5.50 -2.01
N GLU A 17 -3.06 -4.36 -2.03
CA GLU A 17 -2.94 -3.40 -3.14
C GLU A 17 -1.51 -2.88 -3.30
N HIS A 18 -0.81 -2.60 -2.19
CA HIS A 18 0.57 -2.14 -2.19
C HIS A 18 1.51 -3.20 -2.79
N ARG A 19 1.29 -4.48 -2.48
CA ARG A 19 2.07 -5.60 -3.04
C ARG A 19 1.81 -5.77 -4.54
N ASP A 20 0.54 -5.76 -4.95
CA ASP A 20 0.16 -5.88 -6.36
C ASP A 20 0.78 -4.76 -7.20
N LEU A 21 0.82 -3.55 -6.64
CA LEU A 21 1.44 -2.40 -7.29
C LEU A 21 2.97 -2.55 -7.41
N ASP A 22 3.62 -3.20 -6.44
CA ASP A 22 5.05 -3.50 -6.51
C ASP A 22 5.39 -4.53 -7.61
N GLU A 23 4.59 -5.58 -7.72
CA GLU A 23 4.70 -6.57 -8.79
C GLU A 23 4.48 -5.89 -10.17
N ALA A 24 3.46 -5.03 -10.27
CA ALA A 24 3.19 -4.26 -11.49
C ALA A 24 4.33 -3.28 -11.87
N ILE A 25 4.98 -2.65 -10.88
CA ILE A 25 6.14 -1.79 -11.09
C ILE A 25 7.33 -2.60 -11.62
N SER A 26 7.58 -3.77 -11.04
CA SER A 26 8.66 -4.67 -11.45
C SER A 26 8.47 -5.10 -12.91
N HIS A 27 7.28 -5.60 -13.26
CA HIS A 27 6.96 -5.98 -14.64
C HIS A 27 7.07 -4.83 -15.65
N LEU A 28 6.65 -3.63 -15.26
CA LEU A 28 6.74 -2.45 -16.12
C LEU A 28 8.19 -2.01 -16.34
N ALA A 29 9.05 -2.14 -15.32
CA ALA A 29 10.46 -1.81 -15.42
C ALA A 29 11.24 -2.80 -16.31
N ASP A 30 10.83 -4.08 -16.32
CA ASP A 30 11.48 -5.13 -17.12
C ASP A 30 11.06 -5.11 -18.60
N SER A 31 9.97 -4.43 -18.95
CA SER A 31 9.43 -4.37 -20.30
C SER A 31 10.04 -3.22 -21.12
N MET A 32 10.87 -3.49 -22.12
CA MET A 32 11.44 -2.45 -23.00
C MET A 32 10.64 -2.23 -24.30
N PRO A 33 10.44 -0.97 -24.73
CA PRO A 33 10.71 0.28 -24.01
C PRO A 33 9.70 0.49 -22.87
N PHE A 34 10.18 0.86 -21.67
CA PHE A 34 9.30 1.04 -20.51
C PHE A 34 8.67 2.42 -20.49
N ASP A 35 7.39 2.48 -20.12
CA ASP A 35 6.65 3.74 -19.97
C ASP A 35 7.05 4.44 -18.67
N GLN A 36 7.95 5.41 -18.79
CA GLN A 36 8.46 6.21 -17.67
C GLN A 36 7.35 6.96 -16.92
N ILE A 37 6.35 7.51 -17.62
CA ILE A 37 5.27 8.28 -16.99
C ILE A 37 4.40 7.35 -16.15
N LYS A 38 4.06 6.17 -16.70
CA LYS A 38 3.29 5.15 -15.98
C LYS A 38 4.05 4.64 -14.76
N LEU A 39 5.36 4.40 -14.89
CA LEU A 39 6.22 3.99 -13.78
C LEU A 39 6.24 5.02 -12.65
N GLN A 40 6.37 6.32 -12.98
CA GLN A 40 6.33 7.40 -12.00
C GLN A 40 4.97 7.48 -11.28
N ARG A 41 3.86 7.32 -12.02
CA ARG A 41 2.51 7.29 -11.42
C ARG A 41 2.34 6.12 -10.45
N PHE A 42 2.84 4.94 -10.81
CA PHE A 42 2.75 3.75 -9.95
C PHE A 42 3.60 3.92 -8.69
N LYS A 43 4.85 4.40 -8.81
CA LYS A 43 5.69 4.69 -7.63
C LYS A 43 5.04 5.73 -6.70
N LYS A 44 4.42 6.77 -7.26
CA LYS A 44 3.68 7.77 -6.46
C LYS A 44 2.51 7.14 -5.71
N ARG A 45 1.69 6.31 -6.37
CA ARG A 45 0.60 5.59 -5.71
C ARG A 45 1.11 4.63 -4.63
N LYS A 46 2.22 3.93 -4.88
CA LYS A 46 2.85 3.04 -3.90
C LYS A 46 3.28 3.79 -2.64
N LEU A 47 3.84 4.99 -2.80
CA LEU A 47 4.19 5.84 -1.67
C LEU A 47 2.96 6.23 -0.83
N PHE A 48 1.87 6.65 -1.47
CA PHE A 48 0.63 6.97 -0.76
C PHE A 48 0.07 5.77 0.00
N LEU A 49 0.03 4.58 -0.61
CA LEU A 49 -0.44 3.36 0.06
C LEU A 49 0.42 3.04 1.28
N LYS A 50 1.75 3.19 1.18
CA LYS A 50 2.67 3.01 2.31
C LYS A 50 2.36 3.99 3.45
N ASP A 51 2.12 5.26 3.13
CA ASP A 51 1.81 6.28 4.13
C ASP A 51 0.44 6.02 4.81
N GLU A 52 -0.57 5.58 4.04
CA GLU A 52 -1.89 5.19 4.57
C GLU A 52 -1.81 3.95 5.47
N ILE A 53 -1.03 2.93 5.06
CA ILE A 53 -0.74 1.74 5.87
C ILE A 53 -0.12 2.14 7.21
N ALA A 54 0.93 2.97 7.19
CA ALA A 54 1.59 3.42 8.40
C ALA A 54 0.62 4.18 9.33
N SER A 55 -0.22 5.05 8.78
CA SER A 55 -1.23 5.78 9.55
C SER A 55 -2.27 4.86 10.21
N LEU A 56 -2.68 3.78 9.55
CA LEU A 56 -3.62 2.81 10.11
C LEU A 56 -2.93 1.89 11.14
N GLU A 57 -1.67 1.52 10.91
CA GLU A 57 -0.87 0.78 11.90
C GLU A 57 -0.65 1.61 13.18
N ASP A 58 -0.39 2.91 13.05
CA ASP A 58 -0.28 3.85 14.17
C ASP A 58 -1.60 3.99 14.95
N GLN A 59 -2.76 3.85 14.28
CA GLN A 59 -4.08 3.86 14.94
C GLN A 59 -4.36 2.55 15.68
N LEU A 60 -3.77 1.43 15.27
CA LEU A 60 -3.89 0.14 15.94
C LEU A 60 -2.86 -0.04 17.07
N LEU A 61 -1.68 0.58 16.96
CA LEU A 61 -0.62 0.59 17.97
C LEU A 61 -1.05 1.00 19.40
N PRO A 62 -1.93 2.00 19.65
CA PRO A 62 -2.39 2.32 21.00
C PRO A 62 -3.10 1.16 21.70
N ASP A 63 -3.59 0.17 20.95
CA ASP A 63 -4.31 -0.99 21.48
C ASP A 63 -3.38 -2.20 21.77
N ILE A 64 -2.17 -2.20 21.23
CA ILE A 64 -1.19 -3.31 21.38
C ILE A 64 -0.33 -3.12 22.66
N ILE A 65 -0.26 -1.91 23.20
CA ILE A 65 0.57 -1.54 24.38
C ILE A 65 -0.30 -1.16 25.61
N ALA A 66 -1.63 -1.16 25.48
CA ALA A 66 -2.57 -0.85 26.56
C ALA A 66 -2.86 -2.04 27.49
#